data_AF-A0A7J0FNE1-F1
#
_entry.id   AF-A0A7J0FNE1-F1
#
_cell.length_a   1.000
_cell.length_b   1.000
_cell.length_c   1.000
_cell.angle_alpha   90.00
_cell.angle_beta   90.00
_cell.angle_gamma   90.00
#
_symmetry.space_group_name_H-M   'P 1'
#
loop_
_entity.id
_entity.type
_entity.pdbx_description
1 polymer ?
#
loop_
_entity_poly.entity_id
_entity_poly.type
_entity_poly.pdbx_seq_one_letter_code
_entity_poly.pdbx_strand_id
1 'polypeptide(L)' 'MTPAELMSFFHDMETMRRMEITADWIYKAKLIRGFFHVYDGQEAIAIGTEAAITTKDCIITAYRDHCPSLAAAEP' A
#
# COMPACT_ATOMS: atom_id res chain seq x y z
N MET A 1 18.46 -7.37 -6.44
CA MET A 1 18.04 -6.18 -5.69
C MET A 1 19.28 -5.38 -5.34
N THR A 2 19.40 -4.19 -5.90
CA THR A 2 20.46 -3.25 -5.52
C THR A 2 20.15 -2.64 -4.15
N PRO A 3 21.15 -2.12 -3.40
CA PRO A 3 20.89 -1.39 -2.16
C PRO A 3 19.92 -0.22 -2.35
N ALA A 4 19.96 0.45 -3.51
CA ALA A 4 19.05 1.55 -3.83
C ALA A 4 17.60 1.08 -4.00
N GLU A 5 17.38 -0.02 -4.72
CA GLU A 5 16.04 -0.63 -4.85
C GLU A 5 15.47 -1.05 -3.48
N LEU A 6 16.29 -1.66 -2.63
CA LEU A 6 15.87 -2.05 -1.28
C LEU A 6 15.45 -0.85 -0.43
N MET A 7 16.18 0.27 -0.54
CA MET A 7 15.81 1.51 0.14
C MET A 7 14.50 2.09 -0.40
N SER A 8 14.27 2.04 -1.71
CA SER A 8 12.98 2.45 -2.31
C SER A 8 11.84 1.65 -1.72
N PHE A 9 11.93 0.32 -1.76
CA PHE A 9 10.88 -0.56 -1.22
C PHE A 9 10.64 -0.32 0.26
N PHE A 10 11.69 -0.07 1.04
CA PHE A 10 11.54 0.29 2.44
C PHE A 10 10.74 1.58 2.62
N HIS A 11 11.05 2.63 1.86
CA HIS A 11 10.33 3.90 1.93
C HIS A 11 8.87 3.78 1.49
N ASP A 12 8.60 3.00 0.45
CA ASP A 12 7.23 2.80 -0.04
C ASP A 12 6.39 2.02 0.98
N MET A 13 6.94 0.94 1.54
CA MET A 13 6.28 0.18 2.62
C MET A 13 6.07 1.02 3.88
N GLU A 14 7.02 1.90 4.21
CA GLU A 14 6.89 2.80 5.36
C GLU A 14 5.78 3.84 5.14
N THR A 15 5.67 4.38 3.92
CA THR A 15 4.61 5.29 3.52
C THR A 15 3.24 4.61 3.61
N MET A 16 3.12 3.40 3.07
CA MET A 16 1.92 2.56 3.18
C MET A 16 1.51 2.35 4.63
N ARG A 17 2.45 1.95 5.50
CA ARG A 17 2.20 1.75 6.93
C ARG A 17 1.71 3.02 7.60
N ARG A 18 2.34 4.17 7.34
CA ARG A 18 1.96 5.47 7.93
C ARG A 18 0.58 5.91 7.47
N MET A 19 0.26 5.70 6.19
CA MET A 19 -1.06 6.01 5.63
C MET A 19 -2.15 5.22 6.37
N GLU A 20 -1.97 3.91 6.51
CA GLU A 20 -2.94 3.05 7.18
C GLU A 20 -3.12 3.38 8.66
N ILE A 21 -2.03 3.64 9.38
CA ILE A 21 -2.09 4.10 10.77
C ILE A 21 -2.86 5.42 10.84
N THR A 22 -2.55 6.39 9.97
CA THR A 22 -3.23 7.68 9.94
C THR A 22 -4.72 7.54 9.61
N ALA A 23 -5.06 6.67 8.67
CA ALA A 23 -6.44 6.36 8.32
C ALA A 23 -7.21 5.74 9.50
N ASP A 24 -6.57 4.88 10.31
CA ASP A 24 -7.15 4.37 11.57
C ASP A 24 -7.46 5.50 12.58
N TRP A 25 -6.57 6.47 12.75
CA TRP A 25 -6.83 7.64 13.60
C TRP A 25 -8.04 8.45 13.09
N ILE A 26 -8.12 8.69 11.79
CA ILE A 26 -9.20 9.46 11.14
C ILE A 26 -10.53 8.67 11.17
N TYR A 27 -10.48 7.36 11.04
CA TYR A 27 -11.64 6.47 11.19
C TYR A 27 -12.19 6.50 12.62
N LYS A 28 -11.31 6.42 13.62
CA LYS A 28 -11.68 6.58 15.04
C LYS A 28 -12.27 7.96 15.34
N ALA A 29 -11.77 9.01 14.69
CA ALA A 29 -12.32 10.37 14.74
C ALA A 29 -13.65 10.53 13.99
N LYS A 30 -14.21 9.47 13.40
CA LYS A 30 -15.49 9.44 12.66
C LYS A 30 -15.52 10.32 11.40
N LEU A 31 -14.34 10.68 10.88
CA LEU A 31 -14.19 11.40 9.62
C LEU A 31 -14.29 10.45 8.41
N ILE A 32 -13.74 9.23 8.54
CA ILE A 32 -14.03 8.11 7.64
C ILE A 32 -15.19 7.30 8.23
N ARG A 33 -16.15 6.89 7.40
CA ARG A 33 -17.35 6.14 7.78
C ARG A 33 -17.55 4.95 6.86
N GLY A 34 -18.32 3.97 7.32
CA GLY A 34 -18.56 2.73 6.56
C GLY A 34 -17.43 1.73 6.75
N PHE A 35 -17.03 1.06 5.68
CA PHE A 35 -16.00 0.03 5.72
C PHE A 35 -14.60 0.63 5.66
N PHE A 36 -13.69 0.04 6.43
CA PHE A 36 -12.28 0.41 6.47
C PHE A 36 -11.46 -0.87 6.72
N HIS A 37 -10.68 -1.31 5.71
CA HIS A 37 -9.92 -2.55 5.76
C HIS A 37 -8.42 -2.27 5.63
N VAL A 38 -7.74 -2.32 6.77
CA VAL A 38 -6.36 -1.86 6.92
C VAL A 38 -5.35 -2.86 6.34
N TYR A 39 -4.46 -2.46 5.44
CA TYR A 39 -3.45 -3.35 4.83
C TYR A 39 -2.11 -3.38 5.61
N ASP A 40 -2.09 -2.86 6.84
CA ASP A 40 -0.87 -2.80 7.64
C ASP A 40 -0.34 -4.20 8.01
N GLY A 41 0.95 -4.41 7.80
CA GLY A 41 1.61 -5.72 7.96
C GLY A 41 1.62 -6.59 6.71
N GLN A 42 0.98 -6.16 5.61
CA GLN A 42 0.99 -6.86 4.32
C GLN A 42 1.71 -6.07 3.21
N GLU A 43 2.38 -4.96 3.51
CA GLU A 43 2.94 -4.01 2.53
C GLU A 43 3.93 -4.67 1.56
N ALA A 44 4.69 -5.66 2.04
CA ALA A 44 5.61 -6.43 1.21
C ALA A 44 4.91 -7.19 0.07
N ILE A 45 3.63 -7.57 0.24
CA ILE A 45 2.83 -8.19 -0.82
C ILE A 45 2.54 -7.16 -1.92
N ALA A 46 2.14 -5.94 -1.56
CA ALA A 46 1.84 -4.89 -2.53
C ALA A 46 3.09 -4.48 -3.32
N ILE A 47 4.18 -4.12 -2.63
CA ILE A 47 5.43 -3.72 -3.27
C ILE A 47 6.11 -4.87 -4.01
N GLY A 48 6.11 -6.07 -3.43
CA GLY A 48 6.70 -7.25 -4.09
C GLY A 48 5.94 -7.65 -5.35
N THR A 49 4.61 -7.49 -5.36
CA THR A 49 3.81 -7.74 -6.57
C THR A 49 4.11 -6.70 -7.63
N GLU A 50 4.06 -5.41 -7.29
CA GLU A 50 4.30 -4.32 -8.23
C GLU A 50 5.72 -4.37 -8.84
N ALA A 51 6.73 -4.65 -8.01
CA ALA A 51 8.11 -4.79 -8.47
C ALA A 51 8.36 -5.97 -9.42
N ALA A 52 7.45 -6.94 -9.46
CA ALA A 52 7.58 -8.15 -10.29
C ALA A 52 6.79 -8.07 -11.60
N ILE A 53 5.90 -7.10 -11.75
CA ILE A 53 5.05 -6.92 -12.93
C ILE A 53 5.41 -5.65 -13.71
N THR A 54 4.67 -5.37 -14.78
CA THR A 54 4.79 -4.14 -15.57
C THR A 54 3.46 -3.40 -15.62
N THR A 55 3.47 -2.14 -16.01
CA THR A 55 2.25 -1.31 -16.17
C THR A 55 1.28 -1.80 -17.24
N LYS A 56 1.66 -2.82 -18.03
CA LYS A 56 0.79 -3.49 -19.00
C LYS A 56 0.00 -4.63 -18.38
N ASP A 57 0.43 -5.11 -17.22
CA ASP A 57 -0.22 -6.21 -16.51
C ASP A 57 -1.43 -5.68 -15.72
N CYS A 58 -2.47 -6.50 -15.63
CA CYS A 58 -3.69 -6.15 -14.91
C CYS A 58 -3.70 -6.81 -13.53
N ILE A 59 -3.90 -6.04 -12.47
CA ILE A 59 -4.10 -6.54 -11.11
C ILE A 59 -5.58 -6.38 -10.73
N ILE A 60 -6.13 -7.39 -10.05
CA ILE A 60 -7.41 -7.32 -9.34
C ILE A 60 -7.19 -7.76 -7.90
N THR A 61 -7.83 -7.07 -6.95
CA THR A 61 -7.81 -7.41 -5.53
C THR A 61 -9.21 -7.26 -4.92
N ALA A 62 -9.37 -7.68 -3.67
CA ALA A 62 -10.60 -7.50 -2.90
C ALA A 62 -10.62 -6.13 -2.18
N TYR A 63 -11.49 -5.98 -1.18
CA TYR A 63 -11.74 -4.74 -0.44
C TYR A 63 -10.60 -4.23 0.48
N ARG A 64 -9.43 -4.89 0.45
CA ARG A 64 -8.23 -4.49 1.20
C ARG A 64 -7.18 -4.07 0.18
N ASP A 65 -7.35 -2.87 -0.34
CA ASP A 65 -6.75 -2.42 -1.60
C ASP A 65 -5.99 -1.09 -1.48
N HIS A 66 -5.93 -0.48 -0.29
CA HIS A 66 -5.24 0.81 -0.13
C HIS A 66 -3.76 0.73 -0.54
N CYS A 67 -3.01 -0.25 -0.04
CA CYS A 67 -1.59 -0.41 -0.38
C CYS A 67 -1.36 -0.90 -1.82
N PRO A 68 -2.09 -1.90 -2.36
CA PRO A 68 -2.02 -2.23 -3.79
C PRO A 68 -2.31 -1.02 -4.69
N SER A 69 -3.32 -0.21 -4.36
CA SER A 69 -3.63 1.00 -5.11
C SER A 69 -2.54 2.06 -4.99
N LEU A 70 -1.87 2.16 -3.84
CA LEU A 70 -0.75 3.10 -3.66
C LEU A 70 0.51 2.62 -4.38
N ALA A 71 0.76 1.31 -4.44
CA ALA A 71 1.88 0.73 -5.16
C ALA A 71 1.76 0.95 -6.68
N ALA A 72 0.55 0.77 -7.22
CA ALA A 72 0.26 0.94 -8.64
C ALA A 72 0.07 2.41 -9.04
N ALA A 73 0.08 3.36 -8.10
CA ALA A 73 -0.01 4.77 -8.41
C ALA A 73 1.32 5.24 -9.01
N GLU A 74 1.28 5.88 -10.19
CA GLU A 74 2.47 6.56 -10.71
C GLU A 74 2.86 7.71 -9.75
N PRO A 75 4.17 7.99 -9.60
CA PRO A 75 4.65 9.14 -8.83
C PRO A 75 4.14 10.48 -9.37
#